data_AF-I4EBE5-F1
#
_entry.id   AF-I4EBE5-F1
#
_cell.length_a   1.000
_cell.length_b   1.000
_cell.length_c   1.000
_cell.angle_alpha   90.00
_cell.angle_beta   90.00
_cell.angle_gamma   90.00
#
_symmetry.space_group_name_H-M   'P 1'
#
loop_
_entity.id
_entity.type
_entity.pdbx_description
1 polymer ?
#
loop_
_entity_poly.entity_id
_entity_poly.type
_entity_poly.pdbx_seq_one_letter_code
_entity_poly.pdbx_strand_id
1 'polypeptide(L)'
;MMATVAEIERREAEVLRAALRATMTCDKDAVSRLEEWINRKEARIRAISEWATKAGVVLAPETSALQDMPVDPRLGDREWEEAALLGAYTALAKAAVERSRAFRFFTYVAAEATDLETKALAESLAHEQLTETVELRAARRLVWRGEGRQPVLWRDFLTAFTDPSVAADLMRAIGMRAADEIERLAYDVSAQPAEARKLREAAEALRAAGASTHALPQRMIDVVFTPLTGRTPIIHARQLLQRLYEVYNLVAKQASNDEIMRLAQRAATSAIMAIKILSAAAEEY
;
A
#
# COMPACT_ATOMS: atom_id res chain seq x y z
N MET A 1 16.67 -21.90 5.02
CA MET A 1 15.88 -21.61 3.79
C MET A 1 14.39 -21.92 3.95
N MET A 2 13.96 -23.18 4.13
CA MET A 2 12.51 -23.48 4.24
C MET A 2 11.83 -22.88 5.49
N ALA A 3 12.55 -22.79 6.61
CA ALA A 3 12.08 -22.07 7.80
C ALA A 3 11.85 -20.57 7.52
N THR A 4 12.79 -19.93 6.82
CA THR A 4 12.69 -18.54 6.37
C THR A 4 11.47 -18.32 5.47
N VAL A 5 11.21 -19.22 4.51
CA VAL A 5 10.00 -19.17 3.67
C VAL A 5 8.74 -19.27 4.53
N ALA A 6 8.66 -20.25 5.43
CA ALA A 6 7.50 -20.44 6.30
C ALA A 6 7.18 -19.22 7.16
N GLU A 7 8.21 -18.53 7.65
CA GLU A 7 8.06 -17.31 8.43
C GLU A 7 7.56 -16.13 7.57
N ILE A 8 8.07 -15.96 6.35
CA ILE A 8 7.55 -14.96 5.39
C ILE A 8 6.07 -15.22 5.10
N GLU A 9 5.69 -16.48 4.81
CA GLU A 9 4.30 -16.87 4.57
C GLU A 9 3.40 -16.53 5.77
N ARG A 10 3.86 -16.81 6.99
CA ARG A 10 3.11 -16.56 8.24
C ARG A 10 2.86 -15.07 8.46
N ARG A 11 3.91 -14.25 8.37
CA ARG A 11 3.83 -12.81 8.61
C ARG A 11 2.92 -12.10 7.60
N GLU A 12 2.97 -12.52 6.33
CA GLU A 12 2.05 -12.03 5.32
C GLU A 12 0.60 -12.43 5.60
N ALA A 13 0.36 -13.69 5.97
CA ALA A 13 -0.99 -14.16 6.30
C ALA A 13 -1.59 -13.38 7.47
N GLU A 14 -0.81 -13.09 8.50
CA GLU A 14 -1.24 -12.30 9.66
C GLU A 14 -1.69 -10.89 9.27
N VAL A 15 -0.94 -10.21 8.41
CA VAL A 15 -1.28 -8.87 7.93
C VAL A 15 -2.49 -8.87 7.03
N LEU A 16 -2.58 -9.82 6.11
CA LEU A 16 -3.74 -9.94 5.25
C LEU A 16 -4.99 -10.22 6.09
N ARG A 17 -4.91 -11.02 7.15
CA ARG A 17 -6.03 -11.24 8.11
C ARG A 17 -6.37 -9.98 8.91
N ALA A 18 -5.38 -9.21 9.35
CA ALA A 18 -5.62 -7.94 10.04
C ALA A 18 -6.30 -6.93 9.09
N ALA A 19 -5.86 -6.87 7.84
CA ALA A 19 -6.47 -6.04 6.80
C ALA A 19 -7.88 -6.50 6.44
N LEU A 20 -8.12 -7.81 6.41
CA LEU A 20 -9.44 -8.40 6.21
C LEU A 20 -10.37 -7.94 7.33
N ARG A 21 -9.94 -8.12 8.59
CA ARG A 21 -10.69 -7.64 9.76
C ARG A 21 -11.00 -6.16 9.68
N ALA A 22 -10.09 -5.32 9.18
CA ALA A 22 -10.32 -3.89 8.97
C ALA A 22 -11.31 -3.57 7.82
N THR A 23 -11.33 -4.39 6.76
CA THR A 23 -12.04 -4.14 5.49
C THR A 23 -13.41 -4.84 5.39
N MET A 24 -13.70 -5.84 6.25
CA MET A 24 -14.89 -6.72 6.20
C MET A 24 -16.26 -6.01 6.05
N THR A 25 -16.39 -4.78 6.55
CA THR A 25 -17.67 -4.04 6.54
C THR A 25 -17.86 -3.13 5.33
N CYS A 26 -16.83 -2.97 4.48
CA CYS A 26 -16.77 -1.82 3.58
C CYS A 26 -16.60 -2.16 2.10
N ASP A 27 -15.98 -3.30 1.75
CA ASP A 27 -15.78 -3.69 0.35
C ASP A 27 -15.72 -5.21 0.16
N LYS A 28 -16.79 -5.79 -0.39
CA LYS A 28 -16.91 -7.24 -0.67
C LYS A 28 -15.84 -7.73 -1.65
N ASP A 29 -15.47 -6.91 -2.62
CA ASP A 29 -14.49 -7.29 -3.64
C ASP A 29 -13.09 -7.37 -3.05
N ALA A 30 -12.70 -6.39 -2.23
CA ALA A 30 -11.45 -6.40 -1.50
C ALA A 30 -11.40 -7.54 -0.46
N VAL A 31 -12.52 -7.83 0.21
CA VAL A 31 -12.66 -8.94 1.15
C VAL A 31 -12.37 -10.28 0.48
N SER A 32 -13.05 -10.61 -0.62
CA SER A 32 -12.85 -11.89 -1.30
C SER A 32 -11.41 -12.07 -1.80
N ARG A 33 -10.76 -10.99 -2.23
CA ARG A 33 -9.36 -11.02 -2.69
C ARG A 33 -8.39 -11.24 -1.53
N LEU A 34 -8.65 -10.63 -0.37
CA LEU A 34 -7.85 -10.90 0.83
C LEU A 34 -8.02 -12.35 1.29
N GLU A 35 -9.24 -12.88 1.30
CA GLU A 35 -9.53 -14.26 1.65
C GLU A 35 -8.81 -15.26 0.74
N GLU A 36 -8.85 -15.03 -0.58
CA GLU A 36 -8.11 -15.83 -1.57
C GLU A 36 -6.61 -15.89 -1.22
N TRP A 37 -6.00 -14.73 -0.99
CA TRP A 37 -4.58 -14.66 -0.63
C TRP A 37 -4.28 -15.33 0.71
N ILE A 38 -5.08 -15.09 1.75
CA ILE A 38 -4.92 -15.74 3.06
C ILE A 38 -4.96 -17.27 2.90
N ASN A 39 -5.95 -17.79 2.17
CA ASN A 39 -6.09 -19.23 1.94
C ASN A 39 -4.88 -19.82 1.23
N ARG A 40 -4.34 -19.11 0.23
CA ARG A 40 -3.13 -19.52 -0.48
C ARG A 40 -1.91 -19.54 0.44
N LYS A 41 -1.72 -18.53 1.29
CA LYS A 41 -0.62 -18.50 2.29
C LYS A 41 -0.75 -19.64 3.28
N GLU A 42 -1.94 -19.87 3.81
CA GLU A 42 -2.19 -20.97 4.75
C GLU A 42 -1.95 -22.35 4.13
N ALA A 43 -2.36 -22.55 2.88
CA ALA A 43 -2.07 -23.80 2.17
C ALA A 43 -0.55 -24.02 2.01
N ARG A 44 0.20 -22.95 1.73
CA ARG A 44 1.67 -23.00 1.65
C ARG A 44 2.30 -23.33 3.01
N ILE A 45 1.86 -22.66 4.08
CA ILE A 45 2.34 -22.93 5.45
C ILE A 45 2.10 -24.40 5.84
N ARG A 46 0.93 -24.94 5.52
CA ARG A 46 0.61 -26.36 5.75
C ARG A 46 1.54 -27.27 4.97
N ALA A 47 1.72 -27.02 3.66
CA ALA A 47 2.61 -27.83 2.82
C ALA A 47 4.07 -27.83 3.32
N ILE A 48 4.60 -26.68 3.74
CA ILE A 48 5.96 -26.58 4.29
C ILE A 48 6.07 -27.35 5.61
N SER A 49 5.04 -27.27 6.47
CA SER A 49 5.00 -27.96 7.76
C SER A 49 4.89 -29.48 7.58
N GLU A 50 4.09 -29.96 6.63
CA GLU A 50 4.00 -31.37 6.26
C GLU A 50 5.32 -31.91 5.70
N TRP A 51 5.98 -31.14 4.83
CA TRP A 51 7.31 -31.48 4.31
C TRP A 51 8.34 -31.60 5.44
N ALA A 52 8.38 -30.61 6.35
CA ALA A 52 9.33 -30.62 7.46
C ALA A 52 9.11 -31.82 8.40
N THR A 53 7.84 -32.15 8.67
CA THR A 53 7.47 -33.32 9.48
C THR A 53 7.94 -34.62 8.82
N LYS A 54 7.71 -34.79 7.51
CA LYS A 54 8.16 -35.97 6.75
C LYS A 54 9.69 -36.08 6.70
N ALA A 55 10.39 -34.96 6.66
CA ALA A 55 11.84 -34.90 6.63
C ALA A 55 12.50 -34.98 8.03
N GLY A 56 11.72 -34.99 9.12
CA GLY A 56 12.24 -34.95 10.49
C GLY A 56 12.94 -33.62 10.84
N VAL A 57 12.65 -32.55 10.10
CA VAL A 57 13.24 -31.23 10.27
C VAL A 57 12.38 -30.40 11.22
N VAL A 58 12.98 -29.86 12.28
CA VAL A 58 12.31 -28.90 13.16
C VAL A 58 12.39 -27.51 12.53
N LEU A 59 11.23 -26.95 12.17
CA LEU A 59 11.11 -25.55 11.76
C LEU A 59 11.18 -24.67 13.01
N ALA A 60 12.37 -24.27 13.44
CA ALA A 60 12.50 -23.21 14.43
C ALA A 60 12.14 -21.86 13.78
N PRO A 61 11.42 -20.95 14.49
CA PRO A 61 11.25 -19.60 14.00
C PRO A 61 12.63 -18.92 13.93
N GLU A 62 13.17 -18.78 12.73
CA GLU A 62 14.40 -18.02 12.48
C GLU A 62 14.07 -16.52 12.49
N THR A 63 13.74 -15.96 13.65
CA THR A 63 13.59 -14.51 13.83
C THR A 63 14.85 -13.75 13.38
N SER A 64 16.03 -14.38 13.49
CA SER A 64 17.32 -13.86 13.01
C SER A 64 17.39 -13.75 11.49
N ALA A 65 16.86 -14.70 10.73
CA ALA A 65 17.00 -14.71 9.26
C ALA A 65 16.17 -13.60 8.58
N LEU A 66 15.10 -13.14 9.24
CA LEU A 66 14.34 -11.98 8.80
C LEU A 66 15.05 -10.64 9.11
N GLN A 67 15.86 -10.58 10.17
CA GLN A 67 16.65 -9.38 10.50
C GLN A 67 17.75 -9.13 9.46
N ASP A 68 18.27 -10.21 8.85
CA ASP A 68 19.28 -10.14 7.79
C ASP A 68 18.68 -9.88 6.39
N MET A 69 17.34 -9.86 6.25
CA MET A 69 16.72 -9.49 4.97
C MET A 69 16.93 -7.99 4.69
N PRO A 70 17.36 -7.61 3.47
CA PRO A 70 17.59 -6.21 3.13
C PRO A 70 16.35 -5.34 3.42
N VAL A 71 16.49 -4.42 4.37
CA VAL A 71 15.47 -3.41 4.66
C VAL A 71 15.38 -2.45 3.49
N ASP A 72 14.17 -2.15 3.01
CA ASP A 72 13.94 -1.05 2.06
C ASP A 72 13.84 0.27 2.84
N PRO A 73 14.85 1.16 2.76
CA PRO A 73 14.88 2.41 3.51
C PRO A 73 13.76 3.38 3.12
N ARG A 74 13.07 3.16 1.99
CA ARG A 74 11.96 4.03 1.54
C ARG A 74 10.65 3.77 2.28
N LEU A 75 10.50 2.58 2.87
CA LEU A 75 9.27 2.15 3.53
C LEU A 75 9.44 1.98 5.04
N GLY A 76 10.68 1.95 5.54
CA GLY A 76 10.98 1.66 6.94
C GLY A 76 10.44 0.27 7.35
N ASP A 77 10.68 -0.09 8.61
CA ASP A 77 10.04 -1.26 9.24
C ASP A 77 8.65 -0.91 9.80
N ARG A 78 7.97 0.10 9.23
CA ARG A 78 6.63 0.49 9.69
C ARG A 78 5.76 -0.73 9.86
N GLU A 79 5.17 -0.80 11.04
CA GLU A 79 4.59 -2.00 11.59
C GLU A 79 3.52 -2.53 10.64
N TRP A 80 3.63 -3.81 10.36
CA TRP A 80 2.70 -4.62 9.61
C TRP A 80 1.23 -4.42 10.04
N GLU A 81 1.02 -4.06 11.32
CA GLU A 81 -0.25 -3.67 11.92
C GLU A 81 -0.80 -2.35 11.35
N GLU A 82 0.06 -1.35 11.18
CA GLU A 82 -0.28 -0.07 10.57
C GLU A 82 -0.75 -0.25 9.12
N ALA A 83 -0.04 -1.10 8.35
CA ALA A 83 -0.42 -1.42 6.97
C ALA A 83 -1.79 -2.10 6.88
N ALA A 84 -2.10 -2.97 7.84
CA ALA A 84 -3.40 -3.64 7.92
C ALA A 84 -4.55 -2.68 8.29
N LEU A 85 -4.30 -1.74 9.21
CA LEU A 85 -5.27 -0.70 9.59
C LEU A 85 -5.61 0.24 8.43
N LEU A 86 -4.67 0.44 7.51
CA LEU A 86 -4.86 1.23 6.30
C LEU A 86 -5.61 0.48 5.18
N GLY A 87 -6.07 -0.75 5.43
CA GLY A 87 -7.00 -1.49 4.56
C GLY A 87 -6.33 -2.43 3.56
N ALA A 88 -7.16 -3.19 2.84
CA ALA A 88 -6.75 -4.25 1.91
C ALA A 88 -5.65 -3.84 0.93
N TYR A 89 -5.78 -2.63 0.38
CA TYR A 89 -4.85 -2.11 -0.60
C TYR A 89 -3.42 -1.95 -0.05
N THR A 90 -3.27 -1.36 1.14
CA THR A 90 -1.97 -1.12 1.79
C THR A 90 -1.35 -2.43 2.26
N ALA A 91 -2.18 -3.35 2.76
CA ALA A 91 -1.73 -4.69 3.13
C ALA A 91 -1.17 -5.48 1.94
N LEU A 92 -1.84 -5.45 0.78
CA LEU A 92 -1.33 -6.07 -0.45
C LEU A 92 -0.05 -5.38 -0.95
N ALA A 93 0.08 -4.06 -0.77
CA ALA A 93 1.30 -3.33 -1.10
C ALA A 93 2.48 -3.77 -0.23
N LYS A 94 2.27 -3.90 1.08
CA LYS A 94 3.28 -4.37 2.03
C LYS A 94 3.69 -5.81 1.72
N ALA A 95 2.73 -6.72 1.51
CA ALA A 95 3.02 -8.09 1.10
C ALA A 95 3.88 -8.15 -0.19
N ALA A 96 3.57 -7.33 -1.20
CA ALA A 96 4.36 -7.30 -2.43
C ALA A 96 5.80 -6.81 -2.23
N VAL A 97 6.04 -5.89 -1.29
CA VAL A 97 7.38 -5.42 -0.92
C VAL A 97 8.16 -6.53 -0.24
N GLU A 98 7.51 -7.30 0.62
CA GLU A 98 8.14 -8.34 1.43
C GLU A 98 8.52 -9.53 0.56
N ARG A 99 7.68 -9.89 -0.42
CA ARG A 99 8.07 -10.79 -1.51
C ARG A 99 9.24 -10.26 -2.35
N SER A 100 9.28 -8.96 -2.61
CA SER A 100 10.42 -8.35 -3.32
C SER A 100 11.72 -8.42 -2.49
N ARG A 101 11.63 -8.30 -1.16
CA ARG A 101 12.77 -8.49 -0.24
C ARG A 101 13.21 -9.95 -0.21
N ALA A 102 12.25 -10.88 -0.13
CA ALA A 102 12.51 -12.32 -0.12
C ALA A 102 13.18 -12.77 -1.43
N PHE A 103 12.75 -12.24 -2.58
CA PHE A 103 13.43 -12.42 -3.86
C PHE A 103 14.92 -12.06 -3.77
N ARG A 104 15.24 -10.85 -3.26
CA ARG A 104 16.64 -10.41 -3.10
C ARG A 104 17.45 -11.33 -2.21
N PHE A 105 16.87 -11.76 -1.09
CA PHE A 105 17.50 -12.71 -0.17
C PHE A 105 17.83 -14.03 -0.88
N PHE A 106 16.88 -14.65 -1.56
CA PHE A 106 17.13 -15.92 -2.24
C PHE A 106 18.09 -15.79 -3.43
N THR A 107 18.09 -14.64 -4.14
CA THR A 107 19.12 -14.39 -5.16
C THR A 107 20.53 -14.25 -4.56
N TYR A 108 20.65 -13.66 -3.37
CA TYR A 108 21.93 -13.59 -2.66
C TYR A 108 22.39 -14.98 -2.22
N VAL A 109 21.50 -15.77 -1.61
CA VAL A 109 21.81 -17.16 -1.24
C VAL A 109 22.23 -17.99 -2.45
N ALA A 110 21.54 -17.86 -3.59
CA ALA A 110 21.91 -18.55 -4.82
C ALA A 110 23.30 -18.13 -5.37
N ALA A 111 23.67 -16.87 -5.20
CA ALA A 111 24.97 -16.35 -5.64
C ALA A 111 26.13 -16.84 -4.76
N GLU A 112 25.90 -16.96 -3.46
CA GLU A 112 26.92 -17.39 -2.47
C GLU A 112 26.97 -18.91 -2.26
N ALA A 113 25.97 -19.65 -2.76
CA ALA A 113 25.91 -21.10 -2.59
C ALA A 113 27.06 -21.80 -3.34
N THR A 114 27.82 -22.60 -2.60
CA THR A 114 28.91 -23.42 -3.15
C THR A 114 28.42 -24.80 -3.61
N ASP A 115 27.29 -25.29 -3.07
CA ASP A 115 26.66 -26.53 -3.47
C ASP A 115 25.53 -26.29 -4.50
N LEU A 116 25.49 -27.14 -5.53
CA LEU A 116 24.57 -26.99 -6.66
C LEU A 116 23.10 -27.19 -6.27
N GLU A 117 22.82 -27.99 -5.24
CA GLU A 117 21.47 -28.28 -4.78
C GLU A 117 20.84 -27.07 -4.05
N THR A 118 21.58 -26.45 -3.12
CA THR A 118 21.18 -25.20 -2.46
C THR A 118 21.03 -24.08 -3.46
N LYS A 119 21.95 -23.98 -4.42
CA LYS A 119 21.84 -22.98 -5.50
C LYS A 119 20.54 -23.15 -6.28
N ALA A 120 20.25 -24.36 -6.78
CA ALA A 120 19.04 -24.64 -7.55
C ALA A 120 17.77 -24.38 -6.72
N LEU A 121 17.76 -24.76 -5.44
CA LEU A 121 16.65 -24.50 -4.54
C LEU A 121 16.44 -23.00 -4.31
N ALA A 122 17.52 -22.24 -4.07
CA ALA A 122 17.45 -20.80 -3.86
C ALA A 122 16.97 -20.06 -5.13
N GLU A 123 17.42 -20.47 -6.32
CA GLU A 123 16.94 -19.93 -7.61
C GLU A 123 15.44 -20.19 -7.80
N SER A 124 14.97 -21.41 -7.50
CA SER A 124 13.54 -21.75 -7.56
C SER A 124 12.74 -20.87 -6.60
N LEU A 125 13.18 -20.73 -5.34
CA LEU A 125 12.50 -19.90 -4.35
C LEU A 125 12.47 -18.44 -4.77
N ALA A 126 13.56 -17.89 -5.32
CA ALA A 126 13.60 -16.54 -5.86
C ALA A 126 12.57 -16.35 -6.97
N HIS A 127 12.49 -17.29 -7.92
CA HIS A 127 11.52 -17.24 -9.01
C HIS A 127 10.07 -17.23 -8.50
N GLU A 128 9.76 -18.05 -7.48
CA GLU A 128 8.46 -18.04 -6.82
C GLU A 128 8.15 -16.68 -6.19
N GLN A 129 9.08 -16.09 -5.44
CA GLN A 129 8.88 -14.77 -4.81
C GLN A 129 8.60 -13.66 -5.84
N LEU A 130 9.28 -13.70 -6.99
CA LEU A 130 9.07 -12.75 -8.06
C LEU A 130 7.67 -12.91 -8.68
N THR A 131 7.24 -14.15 -8.92
CA THR A 131 5.91 -14.46 -9.44
C THR A 131 4.82 -13.94 -8.50
N GLU A 132 4.92 -14.25 -7.21
CA GLU A 132 3.93 -13.79 -6.22
C GLU A 132 3.94 -12.27 -6.04
N THR A 133 5.10 -11.63 -6.17
CA THR A 133 5.18 -10.15 -6.18
C THR A 133 4.32 -9.55 -7.30
N VAL A 134 4.35 -10.14 -8.50
CA VAL A 134 3.55 -9.68 -9.64
C VAL A 134 2.06 -9.87 -9.39
N GLU A 135 1.68 -11.04 -8.86
CA GLU A 135 0.30 -11.37 -8.52
C GLU A 135 -0.25 -10.44 -7.42
N LEU A 136 0.52 -10.18 -6.35
CA LEU A 136 0.12 -9.25 -5.28
C LEU A 136 -0.03 -7.83 -5.79
N ARG A 137 0.86 -7.37 -6.69
CA ARG A 137 0.71 -6.07 -7.36
C ARG A 137 -0.53 -6.04 -8.25
N ALA A 138 -0.90 -7.15 -8.89
CA ALA A 138 -2.13 -7.25 -9.66
C ALA A 138 -3.37 -7.18 -8.76
N ALA A 139 -3.41 -7.97 -7.68
CA ALA A 139 -4.48 -7.92 -6.69
C ALA A 139 -4.62 -6.52 -6.09
N ARG A 140 -3.49 -5.87 -5.75
CA ARG A 140 -3.45 -4.47 -5.31
C ARG A 140 -4.09 -3.53 -6.33
N ARG A 141 -3.77 -3.67 -7.63
CA ARG A 141 -4.38 -2.86 -8.69
C ARG A 141 -5.89 -3.11 -8.84
N LEU A 142 -6.36 -4.33 -8.60
CA LEU A 142 -7.79 -4.65 -8.64
C LEU A 142 -8.54 -3.97 -7.48
N VAL A 143 -8.00 -4.07 -6.26
CA VAL A 143 -8.53 -3.36 -5.08
C VAL A 143 -8.49 -1.85 -5.30
N TRP A 144 -7.39 -1.34 -5.84
CA TRP A 144 -7.24 0.08 -6.20
C TRP A 144 -8.31 0.59 -7.16
N ARG A 145 -8.50 -0.13 -8.27
CA ARG A 145 -9.43 0.31 -9.31
C ARG A 145 -10.89 0.09 -8.91
N GLY A 146 -11.14 -0.59 -7.78
CA GLY A 146 -12.46 -1.05 -7.40
C GLY A 146 -13.11 -1.77 -8.57
N GLU A 147 -12.34 -2.54 -9.34
CA GLU A 147 -12.56 -2.79 -10.78
C GLU A 147 -13.83 -3.62 -11.10
N GLY A 148 -14.63 -3.95 -10.08
CA GLY A 148 -16.02 -4.36 -10.23
C GLY A 148 -17.03 -3.21 -10.43
N ARG A 149 -16.66 -1.93 -10.24
CA ARG A 149 -17.64 -0.81 -10.20
C ARG A 149 -17.46 0.29 -11.25
N GLN A 150 -16.25 0.75 -11.60
CA GLN A 150 -16.10 1.97 -12.46
C GLN A 150 -14.84 2.06 -13.39
N PRO A 151 -14.61 1.12 -14.34
CA PRO A 151 -13.45 1.17 -15.24
C PRO A 151 -13.42 2.38 -16.21
N VAL A 152 -14.60 2.85 -16.64
CA VAL A 152 -14.73 3.96 -17.60
C VAL A 152 -14.31 5.29 -16.98
N LEU A 153 -14.75 5.55 -15.73
CA LEU A 153 -14.43 6.79 -15.03
C LEU A 153 -12.93 6.95 -14.76
N TRP A 154 -12.24 5.84 -14.49
CA TRP A 154 -10.79 5.84 -14.33
C TRP A 154 -10.03 6.14 -15.63
N ARG A 155 -10.53 5.62 -16.76
CA ARG A 155 -9.97 5.94 -18.08
C ARG A 155 -10.14 7.43 -18.38
N ASP A 156 -11.36 7.93 -18.24
CA ASP A 156 -11.69 9.34 -18.51
C ASP A 156 -10.86 10.28 -17.61
N PHE A 157 -10.72 9.91 -16.34
CA PHE A 157 -9.86 10.61 -15.37
C PHE A 157 -8.41 10.70 -15.84
N LEU A 158 -7.79 9.59 -16.25
CA LEU A 158 -6.39 9.58 -16.68
C LEU A 158 -6.18 10.36 -17.99
N THR A 159 -7.16 10.32 -18.90
CA THR A 159 -7.08 11.08 -20.16
C THR A 159 -7.18 12.60 -19.98
N ALA A 160 -7.66 13.07 -18.83
CA ALA A 160 -7.70 14.50 -18.51
C ALA A 160 -6.32 15.11 -18.28
N PHE A 161 -5.30 14.29 -18.03
CA PHE A 161 -3.91 14.73 -17.82
C PHE A 161 -3.13 14.86 -19.14
N THR A 162 -3.74 15.48 -20.15
CA THR A 162 -3.12 15.75 -21.46
C THR A 162 -2.71 17.21 -21.61
N ASP A 163 -3.42 18.13 -20.94
CA ASP A 163 -3.12 19.55 -20.90
C ASP A 163 -2.53 19.94 -19.52
N PRO A 164 -1.38 20.62 -19.45
CA PRO A 164 -0.75 21.00 -18.17
C PRO A 164 -1.61 21.90 -17.28
N SER A 165 -2.40 22.80 -17.85
CA SER A 165 -3.25 23.71 -17.07
C SER A 165 -4.44 22.98 -16.44
N VAL A 166 -5.08 22.09 -17.21
CA VAL A 166 -6.16 21.21 -16.73
C VAL A 166 -5.61 20.23 -15.70
N ALA A 167 -4.43 19.66 -15.93
CA ALA A 167 -3.76 18.76 -14.98
C ALA A 167 -3.45 19.47 -13.65
N ALA A 168 -2.89 20.68 -13.69
CA ALA A 168 -2.59 21.47 -12.51
C ALA A 168 -3.86 21.74 -11.68
N ASP A 169 -4.93 22.17 -12.34
CA ASP A 169 -6.19 22.49 -11.67
C ASP A 169 -6.91 21.26 -11.14
N LEU A 170 -6.84 20.13 -11.84
CA LEU A 170 -7.40 18.88 -11.34
C LEU A 170 -6.68 18.40 -10.09
N MET A 171 -5.34 18.47 -10.06
CA MET A 171 -4.58 18.12 -8.85
C MET A 171 -4.88 19.07 -7.68
N ARG A 172 -5.02 20.37 -7.94
CA ARG A 172 -5.42 21.36 -6.93
C ARG A 172 -6.83 21.10 -6.40
N ALA A 173 -7.79 20.85 -7.28
CA ALA A 173 -9.17 20.56 -6.90
C ALA A 173 -9.28 19.29 -6.04
N ILE A 174 -8.57 18.22 -6.43
CA ILE A 174 -8.48 16.98 -5.65
C ILE A 174 -7.82 17.24 -4.29
N GLY A 175 -6.70 17.98 -4.26
CA GLY A 175 -5.99 18.35 -3.03
C GLY A 175 -6.86 19.16 -2.07
N MET A 176 -7.58 20.17 -2.57
CA MET A 176 -8.50 20.99 -1.79
C MET A 176 -9.66 20.17 -1.24
N ARG A 177 -10.30 19.34 -2.08
CA ARG A 177 -11.40 18.47 -1.63
C ARG A 177 -10.95 17.52 -0.52
N ALA A 178 -9.72 17.00 -0.62
CA ALA A 178 -9.16 16.15 0.41
C ALA A 178 -8.81 16.92 1.69
N ALA A 179 -8.31 18.16 1.58
CA ALA A 179 -8.11 19.02 2.74
C ALA A 179 -9.43 19.31 3.47
N ASP A 180 -10.51 19.56 2.73
CA ASP A 180 -11.83 19.81 3.31
C ASP A 180 -12.38 18.57 4.02
N GLU A 181 -12.19 17.38 3.43
CA GLU A 181 -12.58 16.12 4.08
C GLU A 181 -11.77 15.87 5.36
N ILE A 182 -10.46 16.13 5.35
CA ILE A 182 -9.60 15.99 6.54
C ILE A 182 -9.98 17.04 7.61
N GLU A 183 -10.34 18.26 7.22
CA GLU A 183 -10.84 19.29 8.14
C GLU A 183 -12.16 18.86 8.80
N ARG A 184 -13.07 18.27 8.02
CA ARG A 184 -14.32 17.69 8.53
C ARG A 184 -14.03 16.60 9.57
N LEU A 185 -13.08 15.73 9.28
CA LEU A 185 -12.60 14.70 10.23
C LEU A 185 -11.99 15.31 11.49
N ALA A 186 -11.25 16.42 11.38
CA ALA A 186 -10.70 17.15 12.51
C ALA A 186 -11.77 17.76 13.42
N TYR A 187 -12.89 18.21 12.84
CA TYR A 187 -14.05 18.69 13.57
C TYR A 187 -14.73 17.56 14.36
N ASP A 188 -14.88 16.38 13.74
CA ASP A 188 -15.49 15.20 14.35
C ASP A 188 -14.72 14.69 15.59
N VAL A 189 -13.39 14.90 15.64
CA VAL A 189 -12.51 14.55 16.77
C VAL A 189 -12.16 15.74 17.67
N SER A 190 -12.94 16.82 17.63
CA SER A 190 -12.68 18.06 18.39
C SER A 190 -12.49 17.86 19.90
N ALA A 191 -12.97 16.75 20.47
CA ALA A 191 -12.72 16.35 21.86
C ALA A 191 -11.27 15.88 22.15
N GLN A 192 -10.45 15.65 21.12
CA GLN A 192 -9.05 15.25 21.20
C GLN A 192 -8.15 16.30 20.51
N PRO A 193 -7.70 17.35 21.23
CA PRO A 193 -7.03 18.49 20.63
C PRO A 193 -5.74 18.14 19.85
N ALA A 194 -5.00 17.13 20.29
CA ALA A 194 -3.78 16.68 19.63
C ALA A 194 -4.05 16.00 18.27
N GLU A 195 -5.07 15.13 18.19
CA GLU A 195 -5.47 14.47 16.94
C GLU A 195 -6.07 15.49 15.96
N ALA A 196 -6.96 16.36 16.43
CA ALA A 196 -7.53 17.44 15.62
C ALA A 196 -6.45 18.36 15.05
N ARG A 197 -5.42 18.70 15.84
CA ARG A 197 -4.28 19.50 15.36
C ARG A 197 -3.52 18.81 14.22
N LYS A 198 -3.20 17.53 14.37
CA LYS A 198 -2.48 16.77 13.31
C LYS A 198 -3.28 16.69 12.01
N LEU A 199 -4.59 16.51 12.11
CA LEU A 199 -5.47 16.51 10.93
C LEU A 199 -5.48 17.88 10.25
N ARG A 200 -5.55 18.99 11.00
CA ARG A 200 -5.45 20.35 10.45
C ARG A 200 -4.11 20.61 9.75
N GLU A 201 -3.01 20.26 10.40
CA GLU A 201 -1.65 20.38 9.81
C GLU A 201 -1.53 19.56 8.51
N ALA A 202 -2.12 18.35 8.48
CA ALA A 202 -2.18 17.53 7.26
C ALA A 202 -3.05 18.16 6.15
N ALA A 203 -4.18 18.78 6.50
CA ALA A 203 -5.03 19.51 5.56
C ALA A 203 -4.31 20.75 4.98
N GLU A 204 -3.59 21.50 5.80
CA GLU A 204 -2.78 22.65 5.37
C GLU A 204 -1.68 22.25 4.37
N ALA A 205 -1.02 21.12 4.60
CA ALA A 205 -0.02 20.59 3.66
C ALA A 205 -0.59 20.32 2.25
N LEU A 206 -1.87 19.96 2.15
CA LEU A 206 -2.57 19.80 0.87
C LEU A 206 -2.97 21.15 0.26
N ARG A 207 -3.42 22.10 1.09
CA ARG A 207 -3.82 23.46 0.65
C ARG A 207 -2.66 24.28 0.09
N ALA A 208 -1.42 23.97 0.47
CA ALA A 208 -0.22 24.64 -0.04
C ALA A 208 -0.09 24.59 -1.58
N ALA A 209 -0.79 23.69 -2.27
CA ALA A 209 -0.84 23.63 -3.73
C ALA A 209 -1.67 24.75 -4.40
N GLY A 210 -2.47 25.49 -3.61
CA GLY A 210 -3.35 26.56 -4.07
C GLY A 210 -4.70 26.08 -4.61
N ALA A 211 -5.61 27.02 -4.84
CA ALA A 211 -6.96 26.74 -5.34
C ALA A 211 -6.97 26.48 -6.85
N SER A 212 -7.90 25.64 -7.31
CA SER A 212 -8.20 25.48 -8.74
C SER A 212 -8.74 26.80 -9.31
N THR A 213 -8.30 27.15 -10.52
CA THR A 213 -8.81 28.32 -11.24
C THR A 213 -10.01 28.00 -12.13
N HIS A 214 -10.23 26.73 -12.45
CA HIS A 214 -11.34 26.26 -13.28
C HIS A 214 -12.36 25.43 -12.48
N ALA A 215 -13.63 25.50 -12.91
CA ALA A 215 -14.68 24.60 -12.45
C ALA A 215 -14.52 23.24 -13.16
N LEU A 216 -14.15 22.22 -12.41
CA LEU A 216 -13.93 20.87 -12.93
C LEU A 216 -15.12 19.95 -12.62
N PRO A 217 -15.40 18.95 -13.48
CA PRO A 217 -16.49 18.02 -13.22
C PRO A 217 -16.27 17.25 -11.90
N GLN A 218 -17.20 17.36 -10.96
CA GLN A 218 -17.11 16.73 -9.63
C GLN A 218 -16.86 15.22 -9.72
N ARG A 219 -17.48 14.55 -10.71
CA ARG A 219 -17.27 13.12 -11.00
C ARG A 219 -15.80 12.73 -11.20
N MET A 220 -14.96 13.62 -11.71
CA MET A 220 -13.53 13.35 -11.91
C MET A 220 -12.74 13.49 -10.61
N ILE A 221 -13.20 14.34 -9.71
CA ILE A 221 -12.62 14.51 -8.38
C ILE A 221 -12.98 13.29 -7.51
N ASP A 222 -14.25 12.88 -7.54
CA ASP A 222 -14.80 11.85 -6.66
C ASP A 222 -14.21 10.44 -6.88
N VAL A 223 -13.66 10.14 -8.06
CA VAL A 223 -12.97 8.85 -8.37
C VAL A 223 -11.87 8.52 -7.36
N VAL A 224 -11.25 9.54 -6.77
CA VAL A 224 -10.20 9.38 -5.76
C VAL A 224 -10.78 8.99 -4.40
N PHE A 225 -12.02 9.36 -4.09
CA PHE A 225 -12.61 9.25 -2.75
C PHE A 225 -13.43 7.98 -2.52
N THR A 226 -13.56 7.12 -3.54
CA THR A 226 -14.44 5.93 -3.50
C THR A 226 -13.69 4.59 -3.54
N PRO A 227 -14.03 3.63 -2.66
CA PRO A 227 -14.51 3.80 -1.28
C PRO A 227 -13.32 3.92 -0.31
N LEU A 228 -13.39 4.90 0.59
CA LEU A 228 -12.51 5.01 1.77
C LEU A 228 -13.21 4.37 2.97
N THR A 229 -12.49 3.60 3.78
CA THR A 229 -13.06 2.67 4.77
C THR A 229 -12.48 2.85 6.17
N GLY A 230 -11.86 4.00 6.43
CA GLY A 230 -11.14 4.25 7.68
C GLY A 230 -12.08 4.25 8.87
N ARG A 231 -11.73 3.45 9.89
CA ARG A 231 -12.54 3.26 11.11
C ARG A 231 -12.41 4.41 12.11
N THR A 232 -11.27 5.09 12.09
CA THR A 232 -11.03 6.30 12.87
C THR A 232 -10.73 7.47 11.93
N PRO A 233 -10.95 8.72 12.36
CA PRO A 233 -10.64 9.90 11.57
C PRO A 233 -9.18 9.97 11.09
N ILE A 234 -8.19 9.69 11.95
CA ILE A 234 -6.79 9.52 11.50
C ILE A 234 -6.64 8.43 10.43
N ILE A 235 -7.20 7.23 10.64
CA ILE A 235 -7.04 6.13 9.68
C ILE A 235 -7.69 6.50 8.34
N HIS A 236 -8.86 7.16 8.38
CA HIS A 236 -9.56 7.62 7.18
C HIS A 236 -8.72 8.65 6.42
N ALA A 237 -8.22 9.68 7.11
CA ALA A 237 -7.34 10.69 6.51
C ALA A 237 -6.09 10.05 5.88
N ARG A 238 -5.49 9.06 6.55
CA ARG A 238 -4.32 8.36 6.02
C ARG A 238 -4.62 7.51 4.79
N GLN A 239 -5.77 6.82 4.75
CA GLN A 239 -6.20 6.08 3.56
C GLN A 239 -6.41 7.02 2.36
N LEU A 240 -7.06 8.16 2.59
CA LEU A 240 -7.25 9.19 1.58
C LEU A 240 -5.91 9.72 1.04
N LEU A 241 -4.97 10.06 1.93
CA LEU A 241 -3.67 10.57 1.54
C LEU A 241 -2.81 9.52 0.81
N GLN A 242 -2.88 8.26 1.22
CA GLN A 242 -2.22 7.16 0.51
C GLN A 242 -2.77 7.02 -0.91
N ARG A 243 -4.10 7.15 -1.04
CA ARG A 243 -4.76 7.16 -2.35
C ARG A 243 -4.27 8.34 -3.18
N LEU A 244 -4.28 9.55 -2.66
CA LEU A 244 -3.79 10.72 -3.38
C LEU A 244 -2.37 10.53 -3.91
N TYR A 245 -1.44 10.09 -3.06
CA TYR A 245 -0.06 9.82 -3.45
C TYR A 245 0.01 8.90 -4.67
N GLU A 246 -0.83 7.88 -4.73
CA GLU A 246 -0.76 6.85 -5.76
C GLU A 246 -1.45 7.23 -7.05
N VAL A 247 -2.54 7.98 -6.96
CA VAL A 247 -3.13 8.67 -8.13
C VAL A 247 -2.05 9.52 -8.79
N TYR A 248 -1.39 10.38 -8.01
CA TYR A 248 -0.36 11.27 -8.53
C TYR A 248 0.86 10.51 -9.05
N ASN A 249 1.29 9.45 -8.38
CA ASN A 249 2.37 8.59 -8.88
C ASN A 249 2.01 7.87 -10.19
N LEU A 250 0.74 7.46 -10.36
CA LEU A 250 0.26 6.87 -11.59
C LEU A 250 0.26 7.90 -12.73
N VAL A 251 -0.26 9.09 -12.48
CA VAL A 251 -0.22 10.21 -13.45
C VAL A 251 1.22 10.54 -13.84
N ALA A 252 2.14 10.64 -12.87
CA ALA A 252 3.55 10.92 -13.13
C ALA A 252 4.21 9.86 -14.04
N LYS A 253 3.84 8.58 -13.88
CA LYS A 253 4.38 7.47 -14.69
C LYS A 253 3.80 7.42 -16.10
N GLN A 254 2.57 7.89 -16.29
CA GLN A 254 1.88 7.86 -17.59
C GLN A 254 2.01 9.16 -18.37
N ALA A 255 2.44 10.24 -17.71
CA ALA A 255 2.63 11.54 -18.35
C ALA A 255 3.68 11.44 -19.45
N SER A 256 3.27 11.76 -20.68
CA SER A 256 4.19 11.98 -21.80
C SER A 256 4.77 13.40 -21.82
N ASN A 257 4.25 14.30 -20.96
CA ASN A 257 4.68 15.68 -20.83
C ASN A 257 5.41 15.88 -19.48
N ASP A 258 6.64 16.38 -19.54
CA ASP A 258 7.51 16.63 -18.38
C ASP A 258 6.89 17.58 -17.34
N GLU A 259 6.12 18.58 -17.78
CA GLU A 259 5.46 19.53 -16.89
C GLU A 259 4.38 18.83 -16.06
N ILE A 260 3.57 17.97 -16.70
CA ILE A 260 2.55 17.15 -16.04
C ILE A 260 3.21 16.17 -15.07
N MET A 261 4.31 15.54 -15.47
CA MET A 261 5.10 14.67 -14.59
C MET A 261 5.56 15.42 -13.33
N ARG A 262 6.13 16.62 -13.47
CA ARG A 262 6.61 17.44 -12.33
C ARG A 262 5.45 17.92 -11.44
N LEU A 263 4.32 18.31 -12.04
CA LEU A 263 3.10 18.66 -11.30
C LEU A 263 2.62 17.48 -10.43
N ALA A 264 2.54 16.30 -11.03
CA ALA A 264 2.15 15.08 -10.35
C ALA A 264 3.12 14.71 -9.22
N GLN A 265 4.44 14.82 -9.44
CA GLN A 265 5.46 14.57 -8.41
C GLN A 265 5.36 15.55 -7.23
N ARG A 266 5.08 16.84 -7.48
CA ARG A 266 4.83 17.84 -6.42
C ARG A 266 3.59 17.49 -5.61
N ALA A 267 2.47 17.17 -6.27
CA ALA A 267 1.24 16.77 -5.60
C ALA A 267 1.43 15.47 -4.78
N ALA A 268 2.20 14.51 -5.30
CA ALA A 268 2.60 13.29 -4.58
C ALA A 268 3.43 13.61 -3.34
N THR A 269 4.31 14.62 -3.41
CA THR A 269 5.12 15.06 -2.27
C THR A 269 4.25 15.69 -1.18
N SER A 270 3.26 16.52 -1.53
CA SER A 270 2.28 17.06 -0.57
C SER A 270 1.52 15.95 0.16
N ALA A 271 1.07 14.92 -0.57
CA ALA A 271 0.42 13.77 0.03
C ALA A 271 1.35 13.01 1.01
N ILE A 272 2.62 12.80 0.64
CA ILE A 272 3.62 12.18 1.53
C ILE A 272 3.87 13.02 2.78
N MET A 273 3.98 14.35 2.64
CA MET A 273 4.18 15.24 3.79
C MET A 273 3.00 15.14 4.76
N ALA A 274 1.77 15.17 4.26
CA ALA A 274 0.57 14.97 5.06
C ALA A 274 0.54 13.58 5.73
N ILE A 275 0.96 12.51 5.04
CA ILE A 275 1.10 11.18 5.65
C ILE A 275 2.10 11.21 6.81
N LYS A 276 3.25 11.88 6.65
CA LYS A 276 4.28 11.97 7.70
C LYS A 276 3.76 12.69 8.93
N ILE A 277 3.00 13.78 8.76
CA ILE A 277 2.35 14.51 9.86
C ILE A 277 1.43 13.57 10.66
N LEU A 278 0.68 12.70 9.97
CA LEU A 278 -0.19 11.72 10.61
C LEU A 278 0.54 10.47 11.16
N SER A 279 1.80 10.24 10.77
CA SER A 279 2.61 9.08 11.21
C SER A 279 3.54 9.39 12.40
N ALA A 280 3.82 10.66 12.72
CA ALA A 280 4.76 11.05 13.79
C ALA A 280 4.16 10.89 15.21
N ALA A 281 3.48 9.79 15.50
CA ALA A 281 2.61 9.64 16.68
C ALA A 281 2.64 8.26 17.35
N ALA A 282 3.60 7.39 17.01
CA ALA A 282 3.78 6.11 17.70
C ALA A 282 4.98 6.11 18.66
N GLU A 283 5.56 7.28 18.97
CA GLU A 283 6.74 7.41 19.85
C GLU A 283 6.41 7.79 21.31
N GLU A 284 5.12 7.87 21.71
CA GLU A 284 4.74 8.30 23.07
C GLU A 284 3.82 7.34 23.86
N TYR A 285 3.81 6.05 23.54
CA TYR A 285 3.25 5.02 24.44
C TYR A 285 4.15 3.80 24.57
#